data_AF-A0A661I3F5-F1
#
_entry.id   AF-A0A661I3F5-F1
#
_cell.length_a   1.000
_cell.length_b   1.000
_cell.length_c   1.000
_cell.angle_alpha   90.00
_cell.angle_beta   90.00
_cell.angle_gamma   90.00
#
_symmetry.space_group_name_H-M   'P 1'
#
loop_
_entity.id
_entity.type
_entity.pdbx_description
1 polymer ?
#
loop_
_entity_poly.entity_id
_entity_poly.type
_entity_poly.pdbx_seq_one_letter_code
_entity_poly.pdbx_strand_id
1 'polypeptide(L)'
;MTFSKHEIRVWCNKFDTLQYPTKIYDELVWGTKKCPNQLELLGAWKTGCIRINNSARNPIYIDENNTKYEYTGRWQPHTPVGFDIWKNLSIIANEIYAKIPSELQKTKPNILTEMEEKRGFGFIWGLFILHCFYPEVYPLYDQHVYRAYMNIQNPHIVLPSTASTKWTKYLEYANFFNSLTLRENFRQVEIDRALWAYGKYLKINSSSNCTKDIPNATVQSFVVDEKDDGYCLAFTLGGKHKRFWWKIDENCSITIIRKFNSGSGKITLDIFTEKEIENIQQFINGNKIPLANNVEKIKDGTEKEGLGRFLYEQLNKNTTQAQLASHISAIFYYAGIWDYNRQVRNMLFWNKSKDWKNLIKAYCHICLNGSSK
;
A
#
# COMPACT_ATOMS: atom_id res chain seq x y z
N MET A 1 -9.29 11.84 22.20
CA MET A 1 -8.96 12.53 20.93
C MET A 1 -10.09 12.23 19.96
N THR A 2 -10.82 13.25 19.50
CA THR A 2 -11.90 13.09 18.52
C THR A 2 -11.39 13.63 17.19
N PHE A 3 -11.36 12.77 16.18
CA PHE A 3 -11.01 13.20 14.83
C PHE A 3 -12.15 13.99 14.23
N SER A 4 -11.80 15.06 13.55
CA SER A 4 -12.74 15.84 12.77
C SER A 4 -13.27 15.02 11.60
N LYS A 5 -14.50 15.35 11.16
CA LYS A 5 -15.07 14.90 9.90
C LYS A 5 -14.10 15.06 8.71
N HIS A 6 -13.28 16.11 8.76
CA HIS A 6 -12.27 16.38 7.74
C HIS A 6 -11.19 15.28 7.69
N GLU A 7 -10.63 14.88 8.83
CA GLU A 7 -9.58 13.85 8.89
C GLU A 7 -10.06 12.49 8.37
N ILE A 8 -11.28 12.07 8.75
CA ILE A 8 -11.86 10.81 8.26
C ILE A 8 -12.00 10.83 6.73
N ARG A 9 -12.41 11.96 6.15
CA ARG A 9 -12.50 12.11 4.68
C ARG A 9 -11.13 12.06 4.03
N VAL A 10 -10.13 12.73 4.60
CA VAL A 10 -8.74 12.71 4.10
C VAL A 10 -8.21 11.27 4.07
N TRP A 11 -8.44 10.49 5.12
CA TRP A 11 -8.01 9.08 5.15
C TRP A 11 -8.79 8.22 4.16
N CYS A 12 -10.12 8.40 4.07
CA CYS A 12 -10.96 7.68 3.12
C CYS A 12 -10.47 7.86 1.67
N ASN A 13 -10.09 9.10 1.30
CA ASN A 13 -9.55 9.43 -0.02
C ASN A 13 -8.17 8.80 -0.31
N LYS A 14 -7.45 8.35 0.73
CA LYS A 14 -6.15 7.66 0.62
C LYS A 14 -6.29 6.14 0.55
N PHE A 15 -7.51 5.61 0.47
CA PHE A 15 -7.75 4.17 0.29
C PHE A 15 -7.16 3.68 -1.03
N ASP A 16 -6.58 2.47 -1.01
CA ASP A 16 -5.86 1.90 -2.16
C ASP A 16 -6.82 1.27 -3.17
N THR A 17 -7.43 2.10 -4.00
CA THR A 17 -8.41 1.67 -5.01
C THR A 17 -7.80 0.87 -6.15
N LEU A 18 -6.48 0.95 -6.34
CA LEU A 18 -5.75 0.16 -7.34
C LEU A 18 -5.61 -1.30 -6.88
N GLN A 19 -5.24 -1.51 -5.62
CA GLN A 19 -5.13 -2.85 -5.06
C GLN A 19 -6.50 -3.46 -4.71
N TYR A 20 -7.46 -2.62 -4.31
CA TYR A 20 -8.79 -3.03 -3.87
C TYR A 20 -9.86 -2.25 -4.66
N PRO A 21 -10.28 -2.75 -5.83
CA PRO A 21 -11.31 -2.08 -6.62
C PRO A 21 -12.59 -1.93 -5.80
N THR A 22 -12.99 -0.68 -5.56
CA THR A 22 -14.03 -0.36 -4.58
C THR A 22 -15.42 -0.78 -5.02
N LYS A 23 -15.72 -0.74 -6.31
CA LYS A 23 -17.04 -1.06 -6.86
C LYS A 23 -17.51 -2.48 -6.58
N ILE A 24 -16.60 -3.47 -6.63
CA ILE A 24 -16.94 -4.86 -6.25
C ILE A 24 -17.39 -4.92 -4.80
N TYR A 25 -16.60 -4.34 -3.90
CA TYR A 25 -16.90 -4.35 -2.48
C TYR A 25 -18.19 -3.57 -2.17
N ASP A 26 -18.38 -2.41 -2.80
CA ASP A 26 -19.59 -1.60 -2.62
C ASP A 26 -20.84 -2.33 -3.08
N GLU A 27 -20.83 -2.93 -4.28
CA GLU A 27 -21.99 -3.64 -4.81
C GLU A 27 -22.30 -4.94 -4.07
N LEU A 28 -21.27 -5.68 -3.66
CA LEU A 28 -21.42 -7.01 -3.06
C LEU A 28 -21.53 -7.01 -1.54
N VAL A 29 -21.11 -5.94 -0.84
CA VAL A 29 -21.25 -5.84 0.63
C VAL A 29 -22.34 -4.86 1.00
N TRP A 30 -22.38 -3.69 0.35
CA TRP A 30 -23.29 -2.59 0.69
C TRP A 30 -24.47 -2.46 -0.27
N GLY A 31 -24.39 -3.08 -1.45
CA GLY A 31 -25.43 -3.07 -2.47
C GLY A 31 -26.42 -4.22 -2.33
N THR A 32 -27.46 -4.20 -3.16
CA THR A 32 -28.51 -5.23 -3.21
C THR A 32 -28.20 -6.34 -4.22
N LYS A 33 -27.04 -6.29 -4.87
CA LYS A 33 -26.70 -7.17 -5.99
C LYS A 33 -26.35 -8.56 -5.49
N LYS A 34 -27.20 -9.53 -5.82
CA LYS A 34 -26.95 -10.94 -5.53
C LYS A 34 -25.99 -11.53 -6.55
N CYS A 35 -24.99 -12.25 -6.08
CA CYS A 35 -23.98 -12.90 -6.91
C CYS A 35 -23.72 -14.31 -6.39
N PRO A 36 -23.96 -15.39 -7.16
CA PRO A 36 -23.79 -16.76 -6.67
C PRO A 36 -22.37 -17.08 -6.14
N ASN A 37 -21.35 -16.42 -6.66
CA ASN A 37 -19.96 -16.53 -6.23
C ASN A 37 -19.48 -15.32 -5.39
N GLN A 38 -20.40 -14.65 -4.68
CA GLN A 38 -20.12 -13.45 -3.89
C GLN A 38 -18.94 -13.63 -2.93
N LEU A 39 -18.92 -14.69 -2.12
CA LEU A 39 -17.85 -14.89 -1.13
C LEU A 39 -16.51 -15.18 -1.82
N GLU A 40 -16.47 -15.89 -2.95
CA GLU A 40 -15.27 -16.13 -3.73
C GLU A 40 -14.70 -14.81 -4.27
N LEU A 41 -15.55 -13.97 -4.84
CA LEU A 41 -15.18 -12.64 -5.31
C LEU A 41 -14.67 -11.76 -4.16
N LEU A 42 -15.34 -11.76 -3.00
CA LEU A 42 -14.92 -10.96 -1.85
C LEU A 42 -13.64 -11.50 -1.19
N GLY A 43 -13.42 -12.81 -1.17
CA GLY A 43 -12.16 -13.42 -0.74
C GLY A 43 -10.99 -13.03 -1.66
N ALA A 44 -11.22 -13.08 -2.98
CA ALA A 44 -10.24 -12.62 -3.96
C ALA A 44 -9.98 -11.11 -3.82
N TRP A 45 -11.01 -10.31 -3.61
CA TRP A 45 -10.89 -8.88 -3.34
C TRP A 45 -10.05 -8.62 -2.08
N LYS A 46 -10.37 -9.30 -0.97
CA LYS A 46 -9.71 -9.10 0.32
C LYS A 46 -8.24 -9.49 0.32
N THR A 47 -7.85 -10.41 -0.56
CA THR A 47 -6.45 -10.81 -0.78
C THR A 47 -5.74 -9.97 -1.85
N GLY A 48 -6.41 -8.98 -2.46
CA GLY A 48 -5.87 -8.15 -3.53
C GLY A 48 -5.65 -8.93 -4.83
N CYS A 49 -6.42 -9.99 -5.05
CA CYS A 49 -6.29 -10.89 -6.19
C CYS A 49 -7.31 -10.60 -7.31
N ILE A 50 -7.95 -9.44 -7.30
CA ILE A 50 -8.79 -8.94 -8.39
C ILE A 50 -8.14 -7.72 -9.05
N ARG A 51 -8.27 -7.61 -10.37
CA ARG A 51 -7.90 -6.40 -11.13
C ARG A 51 -8.97 -6.02 -12.15
N ILE A 52 -8.97 -4.75 -12.54
CA ILE A 52 -9.79 -4.24 -13.64
C ILE A 52 -9.17 -4.66 -14.98
N ASN A 53 -9.97 -5.23 -15.88
CA ASN A 53 -9.60 -5.54 -17.26
C ASN A 53 -10.81 -5.37 -18.19
N ASN A 54 -10.99 -4.17 -18.73
CA ASN A 54 -12.10 -3.85 -19.65
C ASN A 54 -12.05 -4.62 -20.99
N SER A 55 -10.90 -5.20 -21.32
CA SER A 55 -10.71 -6.05 -22.51
C SER A 55 -10.96 -7.53 -22.23
N ALA A 56 -11.33 -7.92 -21.01
CA ALA A 56 -11.61 -9.31 -20.66
C ALA A 56 -12.77 -9.85 -21.52
N ARG A 57 -12.50 -10.97 -22.22
CA ARG A 57 -13.51 -11.70 -22.99
C ARG A 57 -14.51 -12.39 -22.08
N ASN A 58 -14.01 -13.00 -21.00
CA ASN A 58 -14.79 -13.71 -19.99
C ASN A 58 -14.49 -13.10 -18.60
N PRO A 59 -15.08 -11.95 -18.26
CA PRO A 59 -14.86 -11.34 -16.95
C PRO A 59 -15.46 -12.21 -15.84
N ILE A 60 -14.83 -12.23 -14.67
CA ILE A 60 -15.36 -12.92 -13.47
C ILE A 60 -16.50 -12.14 -12.82
N TYR A 61 -16.56 -10.83 -13.10
CA TYR A 61 -17.55 -9.90 -12.58
C TYR A 61 -17.65 -8.68 -13.51
N ILE A 62 -18.85 -8.12 -13.62
CA ILE A 62 -19.13 -6.86 -14.31
C ILE A 62 -19.93 -6.00 -13.34
N ASP A 63 -19.44 -4.79 -13.05
CA ASP A 63 -20.13 -3.83 -12.18
C ASP A 63 -21.28 -3.12 -12.91
N GLU A 64 -22.03 -2.27 -12.19
CA GLU A 64 -23.12 -1.46 -12.75
C GLU A 64 -22.67 -0.49 -13.85
N ASN A 65 -21.38 -0.15 -13.90
CA ASN A 65 -20.78 0.77 -14.88
C ASN A 65 -20.17 0.04 -16.07
N ASN A 66 -20.45 -1.25 -16.24
CA ASN A 66 -19.84 -2.13 -17.24
C ASN A 66 -18.30 -2.27 -17.11
N THR A 67 -17.73 -1.95 -15.96
CA THR A 67 -16.33 -2.25 -15.65
C THR A 67 -16.16 -3.75 -15.50
N LYS A 68 -15.20 -4.32 -16.21
CA LYS A 68 -14.92 -5.75 -16.19
C LYS A 68 -13.77 -6.08 -15.26
N TYR A 69 -13.92 -7.18 -14.54
CA TYR A 69 -12.93 -7.66 -13.58
C TYR A 69 -12.46 -9.06 -13.93
N GLU A 70 -11.22 -9.37 -13.53
CA GLU A 70 -10.64 -10.70 -13.63
C GLU A 70 -9.77 -11.01 -12.42
N TYR A 71 -9.54 -12.30 -12.18
CA TYR A 71 -8.57 -12.73 -11.20
C TYR A 71 -7.16 -12.40 -11.68
N THR A 72 -6.31 -11.97 -10.74
CA THR A 72 -4.87 -11.96 -10.96
C THR A 72 -4.34 -13.40 -10.98
N GLY A 73 -3.16 -13.62 -11.56
CA GLY A 73 -2.50 -14.94 -11.51
C GLY A 73 -2.15 -15.45 -10.10
N ARG A 74 -2.43 -14.68 -9.04
CA ARG A 74 -2.25 -15.08 -7.64
C ARG A 74 -3.45 -15.80 -7.04
N TRP A 75 -4.63 -15.74 -7.68
CA TRP A 75 -5.84 -16.44 -7.21
C TRP A 75 -5.81 -17.88 -7.74
N GLN A 76 -5.31 -18.80 -6.93
CA GLN A 76 -4.99 -20.19 -7.31
C GLN A 76 -5.13 -21.11 -6.09
N PRO A 77 -5.21 -22.45 -6.24
CA PRO A 77 -5.35 -23.38 -5.11
C PRO A 77 -4.36 -23.18 -3.94
N HIS A 78 -3.16 -22.69 -4.23
CA HIS A 78 -2.09 -22.44 -3.25
C HIS A 78 -2.11 -21.03 -2.63
N THR A 79 -3.14 -20.20 -2.89
CA THR A 79 -3.26 -18.87 -2.25
C THR A 79 -3.32 -19.04 -0.72
N PRO A 80 -2.65 -18.18 0.08
CA PRO A 80 -2.47 -18.37 1.53
C PRO A 80 -3.74 -18.55 2.38
N VAL A 81 -4.90 -18.15 1.88
CA VAL A 81 -6.20 -18.19 2.57
C VAL A 81 -7.16 -19.20 1.90
N GLY A 82 -6.61 -20.04 1.02
CA GLY A 82 -7.29 -21.16 0.37
C GLY A 82 -8.34 -20.72 -0.65
N PHE A 83 -7.99 -20.75 -1.94
CA PHE A 83 -8.94 -20.59 -3.04
C PHE A 83 -10.15 -21.55 -2.91
N ASP A 84 -9.88 -22.82 -2.59
CA ASP A 84 -10.93 -23.83 -2.45
C ASP A 84 -11.88 -23.54 -1.29
N ILE A 85 -11.38 -22.93 -0.20
CA ILE A 85 -12.22 -22.57 0.95
C ILE A 85 -13.24 -21.51 0.53
N TRP A 86 -12.80 -20.42 -0.10
CA TRP A 86 -13.68 -19.34 -0.55
C TRP A 86 -14.71 -19.80 -1.58
N LYS A 87 -14.30 -20.70 -2.49
CA LYS A 87 -15.20 -21.31 -3.45
C LYS A 87 -16.26 -22.18 -2.76
N ASN A 88 -15.85 -23.04 -1.82
CA ASN A 88 -16.78 -23.87 -1.06
C ASN A 88 -17.73 -23.02 -0.21
N LEU A 89 -17.25 -21.97 0.46
CA LEU A 89 -18.09 -21.06 1.24
C LEU A 89 -19.15 -20.37 0.37
N SER A 90 -18.83 -20.04 -0.89
CA SER A 90 -19.80 -19.48 -1.83
C SER A 90 -20.94 -20.44 -2.15
N ILE A 91 -20.62 -21.74 -2.30
CA ILE A 91 -21.62 -22.78 -2.58
C ILE A 91 -22.63 -22.88 -1.42
N ILE A 92 -22.14 -22.82 -0.17
CA ILE A 92 -22.97 -22.94 1.04
C ILE A 92 -23.33 -21.58 1.65
N ALA A 93 -23.28 -20.49 0.87
CA ALA A 93 -23.44 -19.13 1.39
C ALA A 93 -24.77 -18.91 2.15
N ASN A 94 -25.85 -19.52 1.67
CA ASN A 94 -27.17 -19.44 2.32
C ASN A 94 -27.21 -20.13 3.69
N GLU A 95 -26.53 -21.28 3.82
CA GLU A 95 -26.43 -22.00 5.10
C GLU A 95 -25.59 -21.21 6.11
N ILE A 96 -24.51 -20.57 5.64
CA ILE A 96 -23.69 -19.68 6.47
C ILE A 96 -24.52 -18.48 6.93
N TYR A 97 -25.22 -17.82 6.00
CA TYR A 97 -26.05 -16.66 6.28
C TYR A 97 -27.09 -16.94 7.37
N ALA A 98 -27.77 -18.09 7.30
CA ALA A 98 -28.77 -18.51 8.28
C ALA A 98 -28.21 -18.70 9.70
N LYS A 99 -26.90 -18.92 9.84
CA LYS A 99 -26.22 -19.09 11.13
C LYS A 99 -25.66 -17.79 11.71
N ILE A 100 -25.60 -16.71 10.94
CA ILE A 100 -25.02 -15.44 11.40
C ILE A 100 -26.08 -14.64 12.17
N PRO A 101 -25.84 -14.27 13.44
CA PRO A 101 -26.76 -13.43 14.19
C PRO A 101 -26.88 -12.05 13.56
N SER A 102 -28.11 -11.56 13.38
CA SER A 102 -28.41 -10.21 12.86
C SER A 102 -28.08 -9.07 13.84
N GLU A 103 -27.60 -9.40 15.05
CA GLU A 103 -27.22 -8.45 16.09
C GLU A 103 -25.87 -8.82 16.69
N LEU A 104 -25.12 -7.81 17.13
CA LEU A 104 -23.79 -7.98 17.69
C LEU A 104 -23.88 -8.70 19.05
N GLN A 105 -23.38 -9.93 19.09
CA GLN A 105 -23.47 -10.79 20.28
C GLN A 105 -22.42 -10.47 21.33
N LYS A 106 -22.77 -10.53 22.62
CA LYS A 106 -21.81 -10.39 23.73
C LYS A 106 -20.77 -11.52 23.77
N THR A 107 -21.15 -12.70 23.29
CA THR A 107 -20.29 -13.88 23.18
C THR A 107 -19.95 -14.18 21.72
N LYS A 108 -18.85 -14.91 21.49
CA LYS A 108 -18.41 -15.28 20.14
C LYS A 108 -19.50 -16.14 19.46
N PRO A 109 -20.00 -15.78 18.27
CA PRO A 109 -20.98 -16.61 17.55
C PRO A 109 -20.41 -17.98 17.18
N ASN A 110 -21.22 -19.04 17.29
CA ASN A 110 -20.79 -20.41 16.96
C ASN A 110 -20.27 -20.54 15.53
N ILE A 111 -20.91 -19.87 14.57
CA ILE A 111 -20.46 -19.86 13.17
C ILE A 111 -19.04 -19.31 13.01
N LEU A 112 -18.61 -18.37 13.85
CA LEU A 112 -17.25 -17.86 13.80
C LEU A 112 -16.25 -18.92 14.28
N THR A 113 -16.60 -19.68 15.33
CA THR A 113 -15.81 -20.83 15.79
C THR A 113 -15.70 -21.91 14.71
N GLU A 114 -16.82 -22.27 14.05
CA GLU A 114 -16.82 -23.24 12.94
C GLU A 114 -15.91 -22.80 11.78
N MET A 115 -15.84 -21.48 11.51
CA MET A 115 -14.96 -20.93 10.48
C MET A 115 -13.48 -20.99 10.88
N GLU A 116 -13.16 -20.67 12.14
CA GLU A 116 -11.79 -20.73 12.69
C GLU A 116 -11.17 -22.12 12.63
N GLU A 117 -11.98 -23.17 12.73
CA GLU A 117 -11.55 -24.57 12.65
C GLU A 117 -11.14 -24.99 11.24
N LYS A 118 -11.54 -24.25 10.20
CA LYS A 118 -11.13 -24.53 8.82
C LYS A 118 -9.66 -24.18 8.65
N ARG A 119 -8.86 -25.16 8.22
CA ARG A 119 -7.42 -25.00 8.01
C ARG A 119 -7.09 -23.78 7.13
N GLY A 120 -6.31 -22.84 7.66
CA GLY A 120 -5.91 -21.62 6.94
C GLY A 120 -6.93 -20.48 6.97
N PHE A 121 -8.07 -20.67 7.65
CA PHE A 121 -9.16 -19.71 7.74
C PHE A 121 -9.35 -19.24 9.18
N GLY A 122 -8.47 -18.35 9.64
CA GLY A 122 -8.48 -17.87 11.04
C GLY A 122 -9.58 -16.85 11.35
N PHE A 123 -9.62 -16.42 12.62
CA PHE A 123 -10.58 -15.46 13.19
C PHE A 123 -10.90 -14.24 12.32
N ILE A 124 -9.87 -13.61 11.74
CA ILE A 124 -10.01 -12.42 10.89
C ILE A 124 -10.80 -12.72 9.60
N TRP A 125 -10.62 -13.90 9.02
CA TRP A 125 -11.33 -14.32 7.82
C TRP A 125 -12.77 -14.71 8.12
N GLY A 126 -13.00 -15.40 9.24
CA GLY A 126 -14.36 -15.64 9.74
C GLY A 126 -15.11 -14.35 10.01
N LEU A 127 -14.49 -13.36 10.66
CA LEU A 127 -15.09 -12.04 10.85
C LEU A 127 -15.39 -11.32 9.53
N PHE A 128 -14.53 -11.47 8.53
CA PHE A 128 -14.80 -10.91 7.22
C PHE A 128 -16.05 -11.51 6.55
N ILE A 129 -16.34 -12.81 6.77
CA ILE A 129 -17.61 -13.42 6.33
C ILE A 129 -18.81 -12.77 7.02
N LEU A 130 -18.75 -12.61 8.34
CA LEU A 130 -19.81 -11.94 9.10
C LEU A 130 -20.06 -10.53 8.58
N HIS A 131 -18.98 -9.78 8.32
CA HIS A 131 -19.04 -8.46 7.71
C HIS A 131 -19.64 -8.46 6.30
N CYS A 132 -19.35 -9.46 5.46
CA CYS A 132 -19.92 -9.52 4.11
C CYS A 132 -21.46 -9.65 4.13
N PHE A 133 -22.03 -10.29 5.16
CA PHE A 133 -23.48 -10.52 5.25
C PHE A 133 -24.22 -9.47 6.08
N TYR A 134 -23.62 -8.98 7.16
CA TYR A 134 -24.19 -7.93 8.01
C TYR A 134 -23.13 -6.86 8.30
N PRO A 135 -22.74 -6.05 7.31
CA PRO A 135 -21.65 -5.08 7.48
C PRO A 135 -21.99 -4.00 8.52
N GLU A 136 -23.28 -3.72 8.72
CA GLU A 136 -23.79 -2.78 9.71
C GLU A 136 -23.67 -3.27 11.16
N VAL A 137 -23.62 -4.58 11.34
CA VAL A 137 -23.57 -5.27 12.63
C VAL A 137 -22.14 -5.68 12.96
N TYR A 138 -21.41 -6.12 11.93
CA TYR A 138 -20.04 -6.60 12.01
C TYR A 138 -19.13 -5.72 11.15
N PRO A 139 -18.57 -4.62 11.71
CA PRO A 139 -17.66 -3.75 10.98
C PRO A 139 -16.41 -4.49 10.48
N LEU A 140 -15.80 -3.98 9.40
CA LEU A 140 -14.63 -4.60 8.80
C LEU A 140 -13.51 -4.69 9.84
N TYR A 141 -12.93 -5.89 10.02
CA TYR A 141 -11.87 -6.09 11.00
C TYR A 141 -10.66 -6.80 10.38
N ASP A 142 -9.52 -6.11 10.40
CA ASP A 142 -8.23 -6.61 9.99
C ASP A 142 -7.08 -5.90 10.73
N GLN A 143 -5.83 -6.25 10.39
CA GLN A 143 -4.65 -5.66 11.03
C GLN A 143 -4.52 -4.13 10.85
N HIS A 144 -5.09 -3.55 9.78
CA HIS A 144 -4.99 -2.13 9.50
C HIS A 144 -6.02 -1.35 10.32
N VAL A 145 -7.29 -1.72 10.24
CA VAL A 145 -8.35 -1.07 11.02
C VAL A 145 -8.14 -1.26 12.53
N TYR A 146 -7.63 -2.42 12.96
CA TYR A 146 -7.27 -2.63 14.37
C TYR A 146 -6.10 -1.73 14.81
N ARG A 147 -5.09 -1.56 13.95
CA ARG A 147 -3.97 -0.65 14.23
C ARG A 147 -4.44 0.80 14.36
N ALA A 148 -5.31 1.24 13.45
CA ALA A 148 -5.94 2.55 13.51
C ALA A 148 -6.69 2.72 14.84
N TYR A 149 -7.60 1.79 15.16
CA TYR A 149 -8.33 1.78 16.43
C TYR A 149 -7.41 1.90 17.66
N MET A 150 -6.37 1.06 17.73
CA MET A 150 -5.44 1.07 18.87
C MET A 150 -4.70 2.40 19.01
N ASN A 151 -4.28 3.01 17.89
CA ASN A 151 -3.62 4.30 17.91
C ASN A 151 -4.57 5.44 18.31
N ILE A 152 -5.82 5.38 17.83
CA ILE A 152 -6.84 6.38 18.15
C ILE A 152 -7.20 6.36 19.64
N GLN A 153 -7.39 5.16 20.20
CA GLN A 153 -7.70 5.00 21.61
C GLN A 153 -6.50 5.31 22.50
N ASN A 154 -5.29 4.96 22.06
CA ASN A 154 -4.07 5.05 22.85
C ASN A 154 -2.88 5.47 21.96
N PRO A 155 -2.70 6.77 21.66
CA PRO A 155 -1.71 7.23 20.69
C PRO A 155 -0.25 6.96 21.08
N HIS A 156 0.01 6.66 22.35
CA HIS A 156 1.36 6.46 22.89
C HIS A 156 1.79 4.99 23.00
N ILE A 157 0.95 4.03 22.61
CA ILE A 157 1.33 2.61 22.71
C ILE A 157 2.07 2.12 21.48
N VAL A 158 2.90 1.11 21.66
CA VAL A 158 3.47 0.34 20.57
C VAL A 158 2.35 -0.35 19.81
N LEU A 159 2.20 -0.01 18.54
CA LEU A 159 1.12 -0.51 17.71
C LEU A 159 1.36 -1.96 17.31
N PRO A 160 0.32 -2.82 17.39
CA PRO A 160 0.48 -4.23 17.07
C PRO A 160 0.69 -4.45 15.56
N SER A 161 1.50 -5.46 15.25
CA SER A 161 1.74 -5.90 13.87
C SER A 161 0.55 -6.69 13.31
N THR A 162 -0.19 -7.39 14.18
CA THR A 162 -1.36 -8.22 13.87
C THR A 162 -2.60 -7.76 14.64
N ALA A 163 -3.79 -8.07 14.11
CA ALA A 163 -5.04 -7.84 14.84
C ALA A 163 -5.21 -8.86 15.98
N SER A 164 -5.82 -8.42 17.09
CA SER A 164 -6.19 -9.34 18.16
C SER A 164 -7.25 -10.34 17.68
N THR A 165 -7.08 -11.61 18.03
CA THR A 165 -8.04 -12.70 17.74
C THR A 165 -9.05 -12.92 18.86
N LYS A 166 -9.04 -12.08 19.90
CA LYS A 166 -9.97 -12.17 21.02
C LYS A 166 -11.29 -11.49 20.67
N TRP A 167 -12.41 -12.21 20.84
CA TRP A 167 -13.75 -11.67 20.63
C TRP A 167 -14.01 -10.39 21.42
N THR A 168 -13.54 -10.32 22.67
CA THR A 168 -13.68 -9.12 23.51
C THR A 168 -13.00 -7.89 22.90
N LYS A 169 -11.85 -8.05 22.25
CA LYS A 169 -11.16 -6.95 21.54
C LYS A 169 -11.88 -6.54 20.26
N TYR A 170 -12.50 -7.49 19.59
CA TYR A 170 -13.38 -7.18 18.47
C TYR A 170 -14.62 -6.39 18.91
N LEU A 171 -15.25 -6.75 20.04
CA LEU A 171 -16.39 -6.00 20.58
C LEU A 171 -16.03 -4.56 20.97
N GLU A 172 -14.88 -4.35 21.62
CA GLU A 172 -14.37 -3.00 21.90
C GLU A 172 -14.23 -2.19 20.60
N TYR A 173 -13.67 -2.79 19.54
CA TYR A 173 -13.54 -2.16 18.23
C TYR A 173 -14.89 -1.86 17.58
N ALA A 174 -15.83 -2.81 17.58
CA ALA A 174 -17.15 -2.63 16.97
C ALA A 174 -17.93 -1.50 17.66
N ASN A 175 -17.87 -1.43 19.00
CA ASN A 175 -18.46 -0.32 19.75
C ASN A 175 -17.83 1.03 19.41
N PHE A 176 -16.50 1.07 19.29
CA PHE A 176 -15.79 2.26 18.81
C PHE A 176 -16.26 2.67 17.41
N PHE A 177 -16.34 1.73 16.48
CA PHE A 177 -16.77 1.98 15.10
C PHE A 177 -18.20 2.53 15.02
N ASN A 178 -19.12 1.92 15.78
CA ASN A 178 -20.51 2.37 15.85
C ASN A 178 -20.61 3.79 16.44
N SER A 179 -19.77 4.11 17.43
CA SER A 179 -19.73 5.45 18.00
C SER A 179 -19.26 6.52 17.00
N LEU A 180 -18.35 6.17 16.07
CA LEU A 180 -17.93 7.06 14.98
C LEU A 180 -19.05 7.29 13.96
N THR A 181 -19.77 6.22 13.60
CA THR A 181 -20.88 6.27 12.64
C THR A 181 -21.98 7.22 13.12
N LEU A 182 -22.37 7.11 14.40
CA LEU A 182 -23.44 7.92 14.98
C LEU A 182 -23.09 9.41 15.11
N ARG A 183 -21.83 9.74 15.43
CA ARG A 183 -21.43 11.13 15.71
C ARG A 183 -21.29 11.98 14.46
N GLU A 184 -20.77 11.42 13.39
CA GLU A 184 -20.27 12.20 12.25
C GLU A 184 -21.15 12.08 10.99
N ASN A 185 -22.21 11.26 11.06
CA ASN A 185 -23.11 10.94 9.94
C ASN A 185 -22.33 10.48 8.70
N PHE A 186 -21.38 9.55 8.89
CA PHE A 186 -20.65 8.91 7.82
C PHE A 186 -21.34 7.62 7.40
N ARG A 187 -21.19 7.26 6.12
CA ARG A 187 -21.49 5.89 5.70
C ARG A 187 -20.42 4.97 6.27
N GLN A 188 -20.81 3.82 6.79
CA GLN A 188 -19.88 2.86 7.41
C GLN A 188 -18.72 2.46 6.47
N VAL A 189 -18.99 2.29 5.17
CA VAL A 189 -17.95 2.06 4.15
C VAL A 189 -16.87 3.14 4.10
N GLU A 190 -17.21 4.39 4.41
CA GLU A 190 -16.26 5.50 4.44
C GLU A 190 -15.34 5.39 5.67
N ILE A 191 -15.89 4.93 6.80
CA ILE A 191 -15.13 4.68 8.03
C ILE A 191 -14.21 3.47 7.83
N ASP A 192 -14.70 2.38 7.23
CA ASP A 192 -13.88 1.19 6.91
C ASP A 192 -12.65 1.58 6.09
N ARG A 193 -12.86 2.35 5.02
CA ARG A 193 -11.78 2.85 4.15
C ARG A 193 -10.83 3.78 4.87
N ALA A 194 -11.37 4.71 5.66
CA ALA A 194 -10.58 5.67 6.43
C ALA A 194 -9.68 4.99 7.45
N LEU A 195 -10.24 4.11 8.29
CA LEU A 195 -9.49 3.37 9.30
C LEU A 195 -8.47 2.43 8.66
N TRP A 196 -8.81 1.80 7.54
CA TRP A 196 -7.87 0.95 6.81
C TRP A 196 -6.68 1.75 6.27
N ALA A 197 -6.94 2.88 5.59
CA ALA A 197 -5.91 3.73 5.03
C ALA A 197 -5.00 4.32 6.11
N TYR A 198 -5.59 4.80 7.21
CA TYR A 198 -4.86 5.32 8.36
C TYR A 198 -4.01 4.23 9.03
N GLY A 199 -4.59 3.04 9.23
CA GLY A 199 -3.87 1.89 9.79
C GLY A 199 -2.70 1.41 8.92
N LYS A 200 -2.84 1.48 7.59
CA LYS A 200 -1.76 1.22 6.63
C LYS A 200 -0.66 2.28 6.75
N TYR A 201 -1.03 3.56 6.82
CA TYR A 201 -0.11 4.67 7.06
C TYR A 201 0.68 4.51 8.37
N LEU A 202 0.01 4.15 9.47
CA LEU A 202 0.67 3.93 10.76
C LEU A 202 1.72 2.81 10.71
N LYS A 203 1.53 1.76 9.91
CA LYS A 203 2.55 0.69 9.72
C LYS A 203 3.84 1.22 9.11
N ILE A 204 3.65 2.10 8.13
CA ILE A 204 4.73 2.71 7.35
C ILE A 204 5.60 3.55 8.29
N ASN A 205 4.98 4.27 9.24
CA ASN A 205 5.69 5.14 10.19
C ASN A 205 6.18 4.44 11.46
N SER A 206 5.49 3.39 11.94
CA SER A 206 5.96 2.61 13.10
C SER A 206 7.21 1.77 12.80
N SER A 207 7.47 1.46 11.53
CA SER A 207 8.74 0.84 11.08
C SER A 207 9.92 1.85 11.04
N SER A 208 9.64 3.13 11.33
CA SER A 208 10.59 4.22 11.46
C SER A 208 11.01 4.48 12.91
N ASN A 209 10.20 4.08 13.90
CA ASN A 209 10.41 4.38 15.33
C ASN A 209 10.77 3.13 16.16
N CYS A 210 12.01 2.64 16.01
CA CYS A 210 12.64 1.79 17.02
C CYS A 210 13.94 2.42 17.49
N THR A 211 13.85 3.32 18.46
CA THR A 211 14.92 3.58 19.42
C THR A 211 14.75 2.60 20.58
N LYS A 212 15.79 1.80 20.83
CA LYS A 212 16.04 1.20 22.14
C LYS A 212 17.46 1.56 22.52
N ASP A 213 17.58 2.12 23.71
CA ASP A 213 18.80 2.64 24.33
C ASP A 213 19.89 1.56 24.47
N ILE A 214 21.10 1.89 24.01
CA ILE A 214 22.39 1.40 24.53
C ILE A 214 23.38 2.57 24.44
N PRO A 215 24.17 2.88 25.50
CA PRO A 215 25.01 4.07 25.55
C PRO A 215 26.34 3.92 24.81
N ASN A 216 26.82 5.07 24.30
CA ASN A 216 28.18 5.42 23.89
C ASN A 216 28.84 4.65 22.73
N ALA A 217 28.83 5.27 21.53
CA ALA A 217 30.04 5.77 20.86
C ALA A 217 29.68 6.43 19.51
N THR A 218 30.16 7.65 19.35
CA THR A 218 30.22 8.55 18.19
C THR A 218 29.90 7.96 16.80
N VAL A 219 28.63 8.07 16.37
CA VAL A 219 28.24 8.16 14.96
C VAL A 219 27.09 9.17 14.90
N GLN A 220 27.27 10.30 14.21
CA GLN A 220 26.18 11.24 13.92
C GLN A 220 25.06 10.48 13.19
N SER A 221 24.03 10.11 13.93
CA SER A 221 22.81 9.51 13.38
C SER A 221 21.96 10.64 12.84
N PHE A 222 21.87 10.73 11.51
CA PHE A 222 20.86 11.53 10.84
C PHE A 222 19.49 10.87 11.11
N VAL A 223 18.81 11.32 12.16
CA VAL A 223 17.39 11.06 12.37
C VAL A 223 16.65 12.11 11.56
N VAL A 224 16.19 11.74 10.36
CA VAL A 224 15.27 12.59 9.61
C VAL A 224 13.92 12.47 10.28
N ASP A 225 13.51 13.54 10.97
CA ASP A 225 12.21 13.61 11.59
C ASP A 225 11.16 13.68 10.47
N GLU A 226 10.27 12.68 10.41
CA GLU A 226 9.35 12.47 9.27
C GLU A 226 8.30 13.59 9.11
N LYS A 227 8.33 14.63 9.95
CA LYS A 227 7.35 15.72 9.97
C LYS A 227 7.87 17.13 9.66
N ASP A 228 9.17 17.39 9.56
CA ASP A 228 9.65 18.79 9.49
C ASP A 228 10.74 19.13 8.44
N ASP A 229 11.34 18.14 7.75
CA ASP A 229 12.58 18.39 6.98
C ASP A 229 12.40 18.65 5.46
N GLY A 230 11.17 18.84 4.98
CA GLY A 230 10.90 19.14 3.56
C GLY A 230 11.16 17.97 2.60
N TYR A 231 11.09 16.72 3.08
CA TYR A 231 11.24 15.52 2.26
C TYR A 231 9.91 14.94 1.77
N CYS A 232 9.87 14.58 0.49
CA CYS A 232 8.79 13.89 -0.19
C CYS A 232 8.94 12.38 -0.08
N LEU A 233 7.83 11.68 0.20
CA LEU A 233 7.76 10.22 0.19
C LEU A 233 7.54 9.69 -1.24
N ALA A 234 8.28 8.65 -1.65
CA ALA A 234 8.09 8.00 -2.94
C ALA A 234 8.38 6.49 -2.90
N PHE A 235 8.00 5.80 -3.99
CA PHE A 235 8.19 4.37 -4.17
C PHE A 235 8.86 4.08 -5.51
N THR A 236 9.79 3.13 -5.52
CA THR A 236 10.36 2.64 -6.79
C THR A 236 9.30 1.91 -7.62
N LEU A 237 9.49 1.89 -8.94
CA LEU A 237 8.53 1.28 -9.89
C LEU A 237 8.59 -0.26 -9.94
N GLY A 238 9.62 -0.86 -9.32
CA GLY A 238 9.82 -2.32 -9.30
C GLY A 238 8.75 -3.04 -8.49
N GLY A 239 8.59 -4.35 -8.70
CA GLY A 239 7.48 -5.12 -8.13
C GLY A 239 7.42 -5.19 -6.59
N LYS A 240 8.51 -4.85 -5.90
CA LYS A 240 8.54 -4.74 -4.43
C LYS A 240 8.23 -3.33 -3.90
N HIS A 241 8.10 -2.33 -4.78
CA HIS A 241 7.85 -0.92 -4.45
C HIS A 241 8.62 -0.46 -3.21
N LYS A 242 9.96 -0.40 -3.32
CA LYS A 242 10.81 0.04 -2.20
C LYS A 242 10.53 1.51 -1.90
N ARG A 243 10.26 1.80 -0.63
CA ARG A 243 10.07 3.14 -0.07
C ARG A 243 11.39 3.92 -0.01
N PHE A 244 11.34 5.20 -0.33
CA PHE A 244 12.42 6.15 -0.11
C PHE A 244 11.86 7.56 0.09
N TRP A 245 12.69 8.45 0.63
CA TRP A 245 12.39 9.87 0.74
C TRP A 245 13.31 10.64 -0.16
N TRP A 246 12.85 11.77 -0.67
CA TRP A 246 13.67 12.62 -1.50
C TRP A 246 13.28 14.08 -1.33
N LYS A 247 14.19 14.99 -1.63
CA LYS A 247 13.88 16.42 -1.76
C LYS A 247 14.69 17.01 -2.89
N ILE A 248 14.28 18.19 -3.31
CA ILE A 248 15.04 19.02 -4.25
C ILE A 248 15.33 20.36 -3.60
N ASP A 249 16.57 20.84 -3.74
CA ASP A 249 16.96 22.16 -3.26
C ASP A 249 16.75 23.27 -4.31
N GLU A 250 17.07 24.50 -3.94
CA GLU A 250 16.94 25.67 -4.83
C GLU A 250 17.81 25.54 -6.10
N ASN A 251 18.98 24.91 -5.94
CA ASN A 251 19.95 24.60 -6.99
C ASN A 251 19.55 23.37 -7.83
N CYS A 252 18.32 22.87 -7.69
CA CYS A 252 17.84 21.67 -8.40
C CYS A 252 18.63 20.38 -8.10
N SER A 253 19.38 20.31 -7.01
CA SER A 253 20.03 19.07 -6.57
C SER A 253 19.03 18.19 -5.83
N ILE A 254 19.06 16.89 -6.11
CA ILE A 254 18.14 15.91 -5.53
C ILE A 254 18.86 15.13 -4.44
N THR A 255 18.32 15.18 -3.23
CA THR A 255 18.76 14.32 -2.11
C THR A 255 17.81 13.15 -1.99
N ILE A 256 18.32 11.93 -1.87
CA ILE A 256 17.57 10.69 -1.70
C ILE A 256 18.00 10.00 -0.41
N ILE A 257 17.02 9.63 0.41
CA ILE A 257 17.19 8.87 1.63
C ILE A 257 16.50 7.52 1.47
N ARG A 258 17.25 6.45 1.73
CA ARG A 258 16.74 5.07 1.63
C ARG A 258 17.25 4.22 2.79
N LYS A 259 16.43 3.26 3.20
CA LYS A 259 16.73 2.29 4.25
C LYS A 259 16.99 0.92 3.63
N PHE A 260 18.14 0.32 3.93
CA PHE A 260 18.45 -1.04 3.51
C PHE A 260 17.81 -2.06 4.45
N ASN A 261 17.31 -3.17 3.89
CA ASN A 261 16.72 -4.28 4.64
C ASN A 261 17.78 -5.17 5.33
N SER A 262 19.00 -4.69 5.53
CA SER A 262 20.00 -5.40 6.34
C SER A 262 19.52 -5.44 7.80
N GLY A 263 19.98 -6.42 8.59
CA GLY A 263 19.65 -6.50 10.02
C GLY A 263 20.03 -5.24 10.80
N SER A 264 20.92 -4.40 10.25
CA SER A 264 21.32 -3.10 10.80
C SER A 264 20.40 -1.91 10.43
N GLY A 265 19.45 -2.08 9.49
CA GLY A 265 18.56 -1.01 9.07
C GLY A 265 19.28 0.24 8.52
N LYS A 266 20.47 0.08 7.93
CA LYS A 266 21.35 1.18 7.48
C LYS A 266 20.58 2.17 6.61
N ILE A 267 20.57 3.43 7.04
CA ILE A 267 20.05 4.57 6.26
C ILE A 267 21.21 5.15 5.46
N THR A 268 20.96 5.45 4.19
CA THR A 268 21.91 6.19 3.35
C THR A 268 21.26 7.44 2.81
N LEU A 269 22.05 8.52 2.79
CA LEU A 269 21.74 9.78 2.13
C LEU A 269 22.64 9.90 0.91
N ASP A 270 22.03 10.00 -0.26
CA ASP A 270 22.71 10.12 -1.54
C ASP A 270 22.26 11.42 -2.23
N ILE A 271 23.21 12.19 -2.79
CA ILE A 271 22.93 13.47 -3.46
C ILE A 271 23.27 13.34 -4.95
N PHE A 272 22.38 13.87 -5.78
CA PHE A 272 22.59 14.16 -7.19
C PHE A 272 22.60 15.67 -7.37
N THR A 273 23.75 16.21 -7.77
CA THR A 273 23.89 17.62 -8.14
C THR A 273 23.08 17.93 -9.40
N GLU A 274 22.76 19.20 -9.62
CA GLU A 274 22.12 19.67 -10.86
C GLU A 274 22.85 19.17 -12.11
N LYS A 275 24.18 19.28 -12.13
CA LYS A 275 25.03 18.84 -13.25
C LYS A 275 24.91 17.33 -13.49
N GLU A 276 24.89 16.53 -12.43
CA GLU A 276 24.67 15.07 -12.55
C GLU A 276 23.28 14.77 -13.12
N ILE A 277 22.26 15.52 -12.70
CA ILE A 277 20.90 15.37 -13.23
C ILE A 277 20.84 15.76 -14.71
N GLU A 278 21.48 16.85 -15.10
CA GLU A 278 21.58 17.27 -16.50
C GLU A 278 22.25 16.19 -17.36
N ASN A 279 23.34 15.60 -16.88
CA ASN A 279 23.99 14.47 -17.55
C ASN A 279 23.04 13.26 -17.70
N ILE A 280 22.26 12.95 -16.68
CA ILE A 280 21.25 11.87 -16.74
C ILE A 280 20.16 12.20 -17.77
N GLN A 281 19.66 13.44 -17.81
CA GLN A 281 18.66 13.86 -18.78
C GLN A 281 19.18 13.81 -20.21
N GLN A 282 20.44 14.19 -20.42
CA GLN A 282 21.11 14.07 -21.72
C GLN A 282 21.24 12.60 -22.14
N PHE A 283 21.62 11.71 -21.21
CA PHE A 283 21.76 10.28 -21.49
C PHE A 283 20.45 9.60 -21.91
N ILE A 284 19.31 10.03 -21.35
CA ILE A 284 17.98 9.47 -21.67
C ILE A 284 17.35 10.11 -22.91
N ASN A 285 17.92 11.20 -23.42
CA ASN A 285 17.37 11.91 -24.56
C ASN A 285 17.52 11.08 -25.86
N GLY A 286 16.40 10.83 -26.55
CA GLY A 286 16.39 10.24 -27.89
C GLY A 286 16.31 8.71 -28.00
N ASN A 287 16.45 7.96 -26.90
CA ASN A 287 16.38 6.49 -26.93
C ASN A 287 15.64 5.90 -25.72
N LYS A 288 15.13 4.67 -25.89
CA LYS A 288 14.58 3.88 -24.77
C LYS A 288 15.72 3.22 -24.01
N ILE A 289 16.01 3.73 -22.80
CA ILE A 289 17.14 3.30 -21.99
C ILE A 289 16.70 2.27 -20.94
N PRO A 290 17.36 1.12 -20.83
CA PRO A 290 17.05 0.15 -19.79
C PRO A 290 17.54 0.59 -18.41
N LEU A 291 16.87 0.10 -17.36
CA LEU A 291 17.24 0.44 -15.98
C LEU A 291 18.65 -0.04 -15.58
N ALA A 292 19.03 -1.26 -15.98
CA ALA A 292 20.37 -1.86 -15.85
C ALA A 292 21.12 -1.54 -14.53
N ASN A 293 20.53 -1.90 -13.39
CA ASN A 293 21.03 -1.52 -12.06
C ASN A 293 21.27 -2.70 -11.11
N ASN A 294 21.57 -3.90 -11.64
CA ASN A 294 21.93 -5.06 -10.83
C ASN A 294 23.36 -4.90 -10.30
N VAL A 295 23.49 -4.85 -8.98
CA VAL A 295 24.77 -4.61 -8.28
C VAL A 295 25.80 -5.69 -8.56
N GLU A 296 25.39 -6.96 -8.57
CA GLU A 296 26.29 -8.09 -8.82
C GLU A 296 26.82 -8.00 -10.25
N LYS A 297 25.94 -7.79 -11.23
CA LYS A 297 26.35 -7.65 -12.63
C LYS A 297 27.23 -6.43 -12.89
N ILE A 298 26.98 -5.31 -12.22
CA ILE A 298 27.83 -4.12 -12.33
C ILE A 298 29.21 -4.40 -11.72
N LYS A 299 29.25 -5.04 -10.55
CA LYS A 299 30.51 -5.44 -9.90
C LYS A 299 31.34 -6.38 -10.78
N ASP A 300 30.66 -7.29 -11.48
CA ASP A 300 31.28 -8.29 -12.34
C ASP A 300 31.52 -7.78 -13.79
N GLY A 301 31.15 -6.52 -14.10
CA GLY A 301 31.31 -5.93 -15.44
C GLY A 301 30.41 -6.53 -16.53
N THR A 302 29.39 -7.30 -16.15
CA THR A 302 28.47 -8.01 -17.07
C THR A 302 27.10 -7.34 -17.20
N GLU A 303 26.87 -6.22 -16.52
CA GLU A 303 25.63 -5.48 -16.65
C GLU A 303 25.52 -4.84 -18.04
N LYS A 304 24.33 -4.86 -18.61
CA LYS A 304 24.09 -4.25 -19.92
C LYS A 304 24.16 -2.72 -19.85
N GLU A 305 24.38 -2.09 -21.00
CA GLU A 305 24.25 -0.62 -21.12
C GLU A 305 22.87 -0.16 -20.65
N GLY A 306 22.85 0.91 -19.85
CA GLY A 306 21.63 1.46 -19.28
C GLY A 306 21.89 2.40 -18.09
N LEU A 307 20.80 2.82 -17.44
CA LEU A 307 20.87 3.91 -16.46
C LEU A 307 21.76 3.58 -15.25
N GLY A 308 21.62 2.40 -14.63
CA GLY A 308 22.44 2.02 -13.48
C GLY A 308 23.93 1.93 -13.83
N ARG A 309 24.28 1.39 -15.00
CA ARG A 309 25.65 1.36 -15.51
C ARG A 309 26.18 2.76 -15.80
N PHE A 310 25.37 3.64 -16.39
CA PHE A 310 25.72 5.05 -16.60
C PHE A 310 26.04 5.77 -15.29
N LEU A 311 25.24 5.56 -14.23
CA LEU A 311 25.55 6.14 -12.92
C LEU A 311 26.91 5.67 -12.39
N TYR A 312 27.21 4.38 -12.55
CA TYR A 312 28.47 3.79 -12.10
C TYR A 312 29.68 4.36 -12.87
N GLU A 313 29.65 4.31 -14.20
CA GLU A 313 30.81 4.62 -15.03
C GLU A 313 30.97 6.12 -15.30
N GLN A 314 29.87 6.83 -15.57
CA GLN A 314 29.93 8.22 -16.05
C GLN A 314 29.80 9.24 -14.92
N LEU A 315 29.15 8.87 -13.82
CA LEU A 315 28.99 9.74 -12.64
C LEU A 315 29.84 9.28 -11.44
N ASN A 316 30.76 8.32 -11.65
CA ASN A 316 31.65 7.78 -10.62
C ASN A 316 30.92 7.31 -9.35
N LYS A 317 29.67 6.85 -9.49
CA LYS A 317 28.93 6.29 -8.36
C LYS A 317 29.46 4.89 -8.04
N ASN A 318 29.43 4.48 -6.77
CA ASN A 318 29.78 3.11 -6.43
C ASN A 318 28.68 2.11 -6.85
N THR A 319 28.98 0.81 -6.77
CA THR A 319 28.05 -0.26 -7.17
C THR A 319 26.71 -0.23 -6.42
N THR A 320 26.69 0.21 -5.15
CA THR A 320 25.46 0.37 -4.35
C THR A 320 24.67 1.61 -4.77
N GLN A 321 25.36 2.69 -5.15
CA GLN A 321 24.77 3.92 -5.65
C GLN A 321 24.19 3.77 -7.06
N ALA A 322 24.71 2.86 -7.88
CA ALA A 322 24.10 2.52 -9.17
C ALA A 322 22.64 2.08 -9.05
N GLN A 323 22.24 1.48 -7.90
CA GLN A 323 20.83 1.15 -7.64
C GLN A 323 19.90 2.36 -7.58
N LEU A 324 20.42 3.58 -7.32
CA LEU A 324 19.65 4.82 -7.30
C LEU A 324 19.00 5.14 -8.64
N ALA A 325 19.45 4.52 -9.73
CA ALA A 325 18.76 4.56 -11.03
C ALA A 325 17.26 4.27 -10.88
N SER A 326 16.88 3.30 -10.03
CA SER A 326 15.48 2.96 -9.78
C SER A 326 14.69 4.02 -9.03
N HIS A 327 15.37 4.84 -8.21
CA HIS A 327 14.76 5.89 -7.40
C HIS A 327 14.57 7.14 -8.27
N ILE A 328 15.65 7.55 -8.94
CA ILE A 328 15.64 8.65 -9.91
C ILE A 328 14.59 8.42 -11.00
N SER A 329 14.51 7.19 -11.54
CA SER A 329 13.48 6.84 -12.54
C SER A 329 12.06 7.02 -12.02
N ALA A 330 11.81 6.67 -10.75
CA ALA A 330 10.50 6.85 -10.15
C ALA A 330 10.16 8.33 -9.94
N ILE A 331 11.11 9.12 -9.43
CA ILE A 331 10.93 10.58 -9.24
C ILE A 331 10.56 11.23 -10.58
N PHE A 332 11.36 10.99 -11.63
CA PHE A 332 11.14 11.60 -12.93
C PHE A 332 9.88 11.10 -13.64
N TYR A 333 9.51 9.83 -13.46
CA TYR A 333 8.25 9.31 -13.97
C TYR A 333 7.05 10.00 -13.31
N TYR A 334 7.00 10.07 -11.97
CA TYR A 334 5.88 10.68 -11.26
C TYR A 334 5.79 12.19 -11.47
N ALA A 335 6.93 12.86 -11.67
CA ALA A 335 6.97 14.27 -12.07
C ALA A 335 6.54 14.51 -13.54
N GLY A 336 6.26 13.45 -14.32
CA GLY A 336 5.87 13.56 -15.73
C GLY A 336 7.02 13.90 -16.69
N ILE A 337 8.27 13.77 -16.24
CA ILE A 337 9.48 14.09 -16.99
C ILE A 337 9.89 12.90 -17.86
N TRP A 338 9.76 11.68 -17.33
CA TRP A 338 9.98 10.44 -18.07
C TRP A 338 8.70 9.64 -18.23
N ASP A 339 8.68 8.74 -19.21
CA ASP A 339 7.73 7.65 -19.30
C ASP A 339 8.47 6.32 -19.42
N TYR A 340 7.75 5.21 -19.28
CA TYR A 340 8.35 3.87 -19.30
C TYR A 340 7.39 2.81 -19.85
N ASN A 341 7.93 1.63 -20.18
CA ASN A 341 7.19 0.55 -20.81
C ASN A 341 6.18 -0.19 -19.91
N ARG A 342 5.93 0.28 -18.68
CA ARG A 342 4.97 -0.31 -17.71
C ARG A 342 5.24 -1.78 -17.33
N GLN A 343 6.47 -2.25 -17.54
CA GLN A 343 6.87 -3.59 -17.16
C GLN A 343 7.56 -3.62 -15.80
N VAL A 344 7.39 -4.70 -15.05
CA VAL A 344 8.05 -4.90 -13.75
C VAL A 344 9.50 -5.39 -13.92
N ARG A 345 9.79 -6.08 -15.02
CA ARG A 345 11.13 -6.55 -15.42
C ARG A 345 11.49 -5.93 -16.76
N ASN A 346 12.78 -5.75 -17.04
CA ASN A 346 13.25 -5.13 -18.27
C ASN A 346 12.63 -3.74 -18.53
N MET A 347 12.55 -2.92 -17.48
CA MET A 347 12.08 -1.54 -17.59
C MET A 347 12.93 -0.76 -18.58
N LEU A 348 12.24 -0.04 -19.46
CA LEU A 348 12.81 0.90 -20.42
C LEU A 348 12.21 2.28 -20.15
N PHE A 349 13.04 3.30 -20.03
CA PHE A 349 12.67 4.69 -19.77
C PHE A 349 13.01 5.57 -20.97
N TRP A 350 12.22 6.62 -21.19
CA TRP A 350 12.50 7.64 -22.21
C TRP A 350 12.03 9.01 -21.74
N ASN A 351 12.65 10.06 -22.28
CA ASN A 351 12.28 11.43 -21.97
C ASN A 351 10.88 11.75 -22.55
N LYS A 352 10.00 12.32 -21.72
CA LYS A 352 8.67 12.83 -22.10
C LYS A 352 8.66 14.36 -22.16
N SER A 353 9.43 15.01 -21.29
CA SER A 353 9.57 16.46 -21.25
C SER A 353 11.01 16.88 -21.02
N LYS A 354 11.44 17.92 -21.75
CA LYS A 354 12.73 18.60 -21.54
C LYS A 354 12.69 19.60 -20.38
N ASP A 355 11.50 20.05 -19.97
CA ASP A 355 11.31 21.00 -18.87
C ASP A 355 11.37 20.31 -17.50
N TRP A 356 12.47 19.61 -17.25
CA TRP A 356 12.59 18.78 -16.06
C TRP A 356 12.65 19.63 -14.77
N LYS A 357 13.27 20.81 -14.82
CA LYS A 357 13.47 21.69 -13.64
C LYS A 357 12.14 22.19 -13.07
N ASN A 358 11.23 22.69 -13.92
CA ASN A 358 9.93 23.15 -13.45
C ASN A 358 9.05 21.98 -13.00
N LEU A 359 9.02 20.89 -13.76
CA LEU A 359 8.19 19.74 -13.48
C LEU A 359 8.56 19.05 -12.15
N ILE A 360 9.86 18.90 -11.85
CA ILE A 360 10.27 18.27 -10.60
C ILE A 360 10.01 19.16 -9.39
N LYS A 361 10.19 20.49 -9.51
CA LYS A 361 9.86 21.46 -8.46
C LYS A 361 8.35 21.48 -8.19
N ALA A 362 7.53 21.51 -9.24
CA ALA A 362 6.08 21.41 -9.12
C ALA A 362 5.66 20.10 -8.45
N TYR A 363 6.26 18.97 -8.85
CA TYR A 363 5.97 17.67 -8.25
C TYR A 363 6.37 17.62 -6.77
N CYS A 364 7.55 18.15 -6.40
CA CYS A 364 7.99 18.28 -5.01
C CYS A 364 6.99 19.11 -4.19
N HIS A 365 6.59 20.28 -4.70
CA HIS A 365 5.61 21.15 -4.04
C HIS A 365 4.25 20.45 -3.83
N ILE A 366 3.78 19.66 -4.81
CA ILE A 366 2.57 18.85 -4.68
C ILE A 366 2.73 17.79 -3.58
N CYS A 367 3.88 17.11 -3.52
CA CYS A 367 4.14 16.08 -2.51
C CYS A 367 4.17 16.66 -1.09
N LEU A 368 4.77 17.84 -0.90
CA LEU A 368 4.84 18.53 0.39
C LEU A 368 3.48 19.07 0.83
N ASN A 369 2.74 19.75 -0.07
CA ASN A 369 1.47 20.38 0.29
C ASN A 369 0.25 19.44 0.24
N GLY A 370 0.35 18.31 -0.47
CA GLY A 370 -0.63 17.22 -0.38
C GLY A 370 -0.57 16.46 0.94
N SER A 371 0.43 16.74 1.78
CA SER A 371 0.61 16.18 3.12
C SER A 371 0.07 17.08 4.25
N SER A 372 -0.28 18.34 3.94
CA SER A 372 -0.72 19.38 4.90
C SER A 372 -2.19 19.79 4.77
N LYS A 373 -3.05 18.94 4.18
CA LYS A 373 -4.50 19.17 4.14
C LYS A 373 -5.28 17.98 4.65
#